data_AF-A0A7J8R7D6-F1
#
_entry.id   AF-A0A7J8R7D6-F1
#
_cell.length_a   1.000
_cell.length_b   1.000
_cell.length_c   1.000
_cell.angle_alpha   90.00
_cell.angle_beta   90.00
_cell.angle_gamma   90.00
#
_symmetry.space_group_name_H-M   'P 1'
#
loop_
_entity.id
_entity.type
_entity.pdbx_description
1 polymer ?
#
loop_
_entity_poly.entity_id
_entity_poly.type
_entity_poly.pdbx_seq_one_letter_code
_entity_poly.pdbx_strand_id
1 'polypeptide(L)'
;MDLERVIKGSPWTFNNHLSVLHKLQRGVDPLKVSLIYSPLWVQLYNVPIGFVSKNLAIQMGNFIGEFMDDSFCEVRMMGGVETKEMGWDLSLRAQSQ
;
A
#
# COMPACT_ATOMS: atom_id res chain seq x y z
N MET A 1 -23.54 8.62 3.41
CA MET A 1 -22.06 8.62 3.33
C MET A 1 -21.60 7.18 3.33
N ASP A 2 -20.72 6.84 2.41
CA ASP A 2 -20.50 5.48 1.96
C ASP A 2 -19.36 4.81 2.75
N LEU A 3 -19.71 4.06 3.80
CA LEU A 3 -18.73 3.40 4.69
C LEU A 3 -17.77 2.49 3.91
N GLU A 4 -18.27 1.83 2.86
CA GLU A 4 -17.43 0.99 2.01
C GLU A 4 -16.33 1.79 1.32
N ARG A 5 -16.64 2.98 0.83
CA ARG A 5 -15.65 3.87 0.21
C ARG A 5 -14.56 4.26 1.20
N VAL A 6 -14.94 4.53 2.45
CA VAL A 6 -13.97 4.88 3.51
C VAL A 6 -13.05 3.70 3.82
N ILE A 7 -13.59 2.49 3.93
CA ILE A 7 -12.77 1.30 4.21
C ILE A 7 -11.87 0.96 3.01
N LYS A 8 -12.40 1.01 1.78
CA LYS A 8 -11.66 0.75 0.53
C LYS A 8 -10.57 1.79 0.24
N GLY A 9 -10.71 3.02 0.75
CA GLY A 9 -9.72 4.08 0.58
C GLY A 9 -8.54 4.05 1.57
N SER A 10 -8.47 3.07 2.46
CA SER A 10 -7.31 2.89 3.33
C SER A 10 -6.04 2.53 2.51
N PRO A 11 -4.83 2.87 2.98
CA PRO A 11 -4.49 3.50 4.26
C PRO A 11 -4.82 5.01 4.33
N TRP A 12 -5.26 5.48 5.49
CA TRP A 12 -5.55 6.90 5.71
C TRP A 12 -4.42 7.59 6.46
N THR A 13 -4.07 8.79 6.02
CA THR A 13 -3.12 9.65 6.73
C THR A 13 -3.78 10.97 7.13
N PHE A 14 -3.43 11.46 8.30
CA PHE A 14 -3.84 12.78 8.79
C PHE A 14 -2.62 13.44 9.43
N ASN A 15 -2.23 14.62 8.96
CA ASN A 15 -1.02 15.32 9.40
C ASN A 15 0.25 14.43 9.35
N ASN A 16 0.43 13.65 8.28
CA ASN A 16 1.53 12.69 8.13
C ASN A 16 1.57 11.56 9.19
N HIS A 17 0.47 11.36 9.93
CA HIS A 17 0.30 10.23 10.83
C HIS A 17 -0.67 9.21 10.23
N LEU A 18 -0.29 7.93 10.26
CA LEU A 18 -1.13 6.82 9.81
C LEU A 18 -2.31 6.64 10.78
N SER A 19 -3.53 6.62 10.23
CA SER A 19 -4.76 6.38 10.98
C SER A 19 -5.32 5.00 10.63
N VAL A 20 -5.36 4.11 11.63
CA VAL A 20 -5.94 2.78 11.49
C VAL A 20 -7.41 2.82 11.85
N LEU A 21 -8.26 2.41 10.91
CA LEU A 21 -9.71 2.38 11.08
C LEU A 21 -10.20 0.93 11.08
N HIS A 22 -11.14 0.62 11.97
CA HIS A 22 -11.80 -0.68 12.03
C HIS A 22 -13.31 -0.50 12.09
N LYS A 23 -14.04 -1.25 11.25
CA LYS A 23 -15.50 -1.28 11.29
C LYS A 23 -15.95 -2.12 12.47
N LEU A 24 -16.41 -1.47 13.53
CA LEU A 24 -16.95 -2.14 14.70
C LEU A 24 -18.19 -2.98 14.34
N GLN A 25 -18.15 -4.25 14.72
CA GLN A 25 -19.29 -5.15 14.60
C GLN A 25 -20.16 -5.08 15.86
N ARG A 26 -21.45 -5.36 15.71
CA ARG A 26 -22.40 -5.30 16.83
C ARG A 26 -22.04 -6.36 17.88
N GLY A 27 -21.97 -5.96 19.15
CA GLY A 27 -21.63 -6.85 20.27
C GLY A 27 -20.13 -7.05 20.49
N VAL A 28 -19.26 -6.43 19.68
CA VAL A 28 -17.81 -6.39 19.93
C VAL A 28 -17.49 -5.24 20.88
N ASP A 29 -16.70 -5.53 21.92
CA ASP A 29 -16.14 -4.52 22.81
C ASP A 29 -15.07 -3.72 22.06
N PRO A 30 -15.27 -2.40 21.85
CA PRO A 30 -14.31 -1.57 21.12
C PRO A 30 -12.91 -1.57 21.74
N LEU A 31 -12.81 -1.75 23.06
CA LEU A 31 -11.52 -1.75 23.77
C LEU A 31 -10.71 -3.03 23.53
N LYS A 32 -11.34 -4.09 23.01
CA LYS A 32 -10.69 -5.36 22.67
C LYS A 32 -10.28 -5.43 21.20
N VAL A 33 -10.61 -4.43 20.39
CA VAL A 33 -10.25 -4.39 18.98
C VAL A 33 -8.80 -3.91 18.84
N SER A 34 -7.96 -4.76 18.26
CA SER A 34 -6.57 -4.42 17.99
C SER A 34 -6.45 -3.57 16.72
N LEU A 35 -5.83 -2.38 16.84
CA LEU A 35 -5.60 -1.42 15.77
C LEU A 35 -4.11 -1.30 15.43
N ILE A 36 -3.42 -2.44 15.33
CA ILE A 36 -1.95 -2.47 15.14
C ILE A 36 -1.52 -2.77 13.69
N TYR A 37 -2.46 -3.08 12.81
CA TYR A 37 -2.20 -3.43 11.40
C TYR A 37 -2.96 -2.49 10.46
N SER A 38 -2.34 -2.17 9.32
CA SER A 38 -2.95 -1.38 8.26
C SER A 38 -2.46 -1.89 6.90
N PRO A 39 -3.35 -2.06 5.89
CA PRO A 39 -2.93 -2.37 4.54
C PRO A 39 -2.15 -1.20 3.95
N LEU A 40 -0.99 -1.47 3.35
CA LEU A 40 -0.12 -0.47 2.75
C LEU A 40 0.36 -0.94 1.38
N TRP A 41 0.55 0.02 0.47
CA TRP A 41 1.24 -0.22 -0.79
C TRP A 41 2.75 -0.19 -0.58
N VAL A 42 3.44 -1.22 -1.08
CA VAL A 42 4.91 -1.29 -1.06
C VAL A 42 5.42 -1.32 -2.48
N GLN A 43 6.31 -0.39 -2.82
CA GLN A 43 6.99 -0.36 -4.11
C GLN A 43 8.42 -0.89 -3.96
N LEU A 44 8.76 -1.87 -4.79
CA LEU A 44 10.11 -2.46 -4.86
C LEU A 44 10.91 -1.76 -5.95
N TYR A 45 12.09 -1.23 -5.60
CA TYR A 45 13.00 -0.59 -6.53
C TYR A 45 14.19 -1.49 -6.85
N ASN A 46 14.80 -1.29 -8.03
CA ASN A 46 16.02 -1.97 -8.47
C ASN A 46 15.91 -3.51 -8.54
N VAL A 47 14.71 -4.05 -8.79
CA VAL A 47 14.53 -5.47 -9.06
C VAL A 47 15.09 -5.80 -10.45
N PRO A 48 16.05 -6.73 -10.59
CA PRO A 48 16.62 -7.04 -11.90
C PRO A 48 15.55 -7.62 -12.84
N ILE A 49 15.63 -7.29 -14.13
CA ILE A 49 14.58 -7.55 -15.15
C ILE A 49 14.17 -9.05 -15.24
N GLY A 50 15.05 -9.99 -14.88
CA GLY A 50 14.74 -11.42 -14.85
C GLY A 50 14.11 -11.96 -13.56
N PHE A 51 14.06 -11.17 -12.49
CA PHE A 51 13.54 -11.57 -11.17
C PHE A 51 12.11 -11.09 -10.93
N VAL A 52 11.68 -10.14 -11.75
CA VAL A 52 10.35 -9.55 -11.71
C VAL A 52 9.28 -10.61 -12.01
N SER A 53 8.65 -11.14 -10.96
CA SER A 53 7.61 -12.16 -11.06
C SER A 53 6.58 -12.00 -9.95
N LYS A 54 5.35 -12.46 -10.19
CA LYS A 54 4.30 -12.49 -9.16
C LYS A 54 4.73 -13.27 -7.91
N ASN A 55 5.43 -14.39 -8.10
CA ASN A 55 5.93 -15.19 -6.98
C ASN A 55 6.98 -14.44 -6.14
N LEU A 56 7.85 -13.64 -6.77
CA LEU A 56 8.78 -12.79 -6.03
C LEU A 56 8.04 -11.71 -5.24
N ALA A 57 7.04 -11.06 -5.84
CA ALA A 57 6.24 -10.03 -5.17
C ALA A 57 5.51 -10.60 -3.94
N ILE A 58 4.91 -11.79 -4.05
CA ILE A 58 4.26 -12.48 -2.92
C ILE A 58 5.29 -12.81 -1.84
N GLN A 59 6.44 -13.38 -2.20
CA GLN A 59 7.48 -13.72 -1.22
C GLN A 59 8.03 -12.49 -0.51
N MET A 60 8.29 -11.39 -1.22
CA MET A 60 8.76 -10.14 -0.62
C MET A 60 7.67 -9.47 0.23
N GLY A 61 6.42 -9.46 -0.23
CA GLY A 61 5.28 -8.97 0.54
C GLY A 61 5.12 -9.73 1.85
N ASN A 62 5.19 -11.06 1.79
CA ASN A 62 5.14 -11.94 2.97
C ASN A 62 6.39 -11.84 3.87
N PHE A 63 7.51 -11.37 3.34
CA PHE A 63 8.71 -11.09 4.13
C PHE A 63 8.54 -9.80 4.95
N ILE A 64 7.90 -8.78 4.37
CA ILE A 64 7.66 -7.49 5.05
C ILE A 64 6.47 -7.57 6.00
N GLY A 65 5.43 -8.32 5.64
CA GLY A 65 4.19 -8.47 6.41
C GLY A 65 3.33 -9.60 5.86
N GLU A 66 2.03 -9.35 5.70
CA GLU A 66 1.11 -10.28 5.05
C GLU A 66 0.73 -9.73 3.66
N PHE A 67 1.00 -10.50 2.61
CA PHE A 67 0.58 -10.13 1.26
C PHE A 67 -0.93 -10.29 1.13
N MET A 68 -1.64 -9.17 0.93
CA MET A 68 -3.11 -9.17 0.93
C MET A 68 -3.75 -9.36 -0.45
N ASP A 69 -3.20 -8.76 -1.50
CA ASP A 69 -3.88 -8.73 -2.80
C ASP A 69 -2.90 -8.51 -3.97
N ASP A 70 -3.11 -9.26 -5.05
CA ASP A 70 -2.37 -9.19 -6.31
C ASP A 70 -3.03 -8.30 -7.36
N SER A 71 -4.29 -7.89 -7.16
CA SER A 71 -5.06 -7.07 -8.11
C SER A 71 -4.48 -5.66 -8.31
N PHE A 72 -3.57 -5.25 -7.41
CA PHE A 72 -2.82 -4.00 -7.49
C PHE A 72 -1.30 -4.21 -7.67
N CYS A 73 -0.84 -5.46 -7.83
CA CYS A 73 0.53 -5.73 -8.25
C CYS A 73 0.69 -5.37 -9.73
N GLU A 74 0.69 -4.08 -10.03
CA GLU A 74 1.15 -3.57 -11.30
C GLU A 74 2.68 -3.62 -11.28
N VAL A 75 3.21 -4.71 -11.82
CA VAL A 75 4.64 -4.88 -11.99
C VAL A 75 5.12 -3.90 -13.06
N ARG A 76 5.52 -2.71 -12.64
CA ARG A 76 6.10 -1.69 -13.54
C ARG A 76 7.57 -2.03 -13.78
N MET A 77 7.85 -2.61 -14.94
CA MET A 77 9.23 -2.69 -15.43
C MET A 77 9.67 -1.29 -15.86
N MET A 78 10.52 -0.63 -15.07
CA MET A 78 11.25 0.54 -15.57
C MET A 78 12.40 0.05 -16.47
N GLY A 79 12.05 -0.36 -17.69
CA GLY A 79 12.98 -0.28 -18.81
C GLY A 79 13.26 1.20 -19.09
N GLY A 80 14.52 1.56 -19.37
CA GLY A 80 14.90 2.95 -19.61
C GLY A 80 13.95 3.67 -20.59
N VAL A 81 13.56 4.89 -20.20
CA VAL A 81 12.77 5.86 -20.96
C VAL A 81 11.29 5.50 -21.18
N GLU A 82 10.45 5.80 -20.19
CA GLU A 82 9.31 6.73 -20.29
C GLU A 82 8.45 6.64 -19.01
N THR A 83 8.50 7.67 -18.18
CA THR A 83 7.63 7.82 -17.01
C THR A 83 6.24 8.20 -17.49
N LYS A 84 5.30 7.25 -17.44
CA LYS A 84 3.87 7.57 -17.56
C LYS A 84 3.27 7.71 -16.16
N GLU A 85 3.05 8.96 -15.79
CA GLU A 85 2.29 9.34 -14.59
C GLU A 85 0.87 8.77 -14.66
N MET A 86 0.46 8.16 -13.57
CA MET A 86 -0.95 8.05 -13.18
C MET A 86 -0.97 8.49 -11.72
N GLY A 87 -1.65 9.62 -11.44
CA GLY A 87 -1.80 10.22 -10.10
C GLY A 87 -2.27 9.20 -9.05
N TRP A 88 -1.94 9.38 -7.76
CA TRP A 88 -2.21 10.58 -6.97
C TRP A 88 -0.97 11.06 -6.19
N ASP A 89 -0.57 12.29 -6.51
CA ASP A 89 0.28 13.24 -5.78
C ASP A 89 1.02 12.78 -4.50
N LEU A 90 2.35 12.67 -4.60
CA LEU A 90 3.33 13.50 -3.87
C LEU A 90 4.74 13.06 -4.29
N SER A 91 5.26 13.75 -5.30
CA SER A 91 6.69 13.83 -5.54
C SER A 91 7.36 14.38 -4.28
N LEU A 92 8.11 13.53 -3.58
CA LEU A 92 9.12 14.01 -2.63
C LEU A 92 10.05 14.91 -3.44
N ARG A 93 9.95 16.22 -3.19
CA ARG A 93 10.79 17.24 -3.79
C ARG A 93 12.24 16.83 -3.58
N ALA A 94 12.89 16.38 -4.64
CA ALA A 94 14.34 16.44 -4.71
C ALA A 94 14.70 17.93 -4.66
N GLN A 95 15.14 18.41 -3.50
CA GLN A 95 15.85 19.68 -3.44
C GLN A 95 17.21 19.45 -4.07
N SER A 96 17.44 20.02 -5.25
CA SER A 96 18.77 20.13 -5.82
C SER A 96 19.56 21.19 -5.03
N GLN A 97 20.75 20.84 -4.56
CA GLN A 97 21.84 21.81 -4.47
C GLN A 97 22.60 21.82 -5.80
#